data_AF-A0AAU2M2U5-F1
#
_entry.id   AF-A0AAU2M2U5-F1
#
_cell.length_a   1.000
_cell.length_b   1.000
_cell.length_c   1.000
_cell.angle_alpha   90.00
_cell.angle_beta   90.00
_cell.angle_gamma   90.00
#
_symmetry.space_group_name_H-M   'P 1'
#
loop_
_entity.id
_entity.type
_entity.pdbx_description
1 polymer ?
#
loop_
_entity_poly.entity_id
_entity_poly.type
_entity_poly.pdbx_seq_one_letter_code
_entity_poly.pdbx_strand_id
1 'polypeptide(L)'
;MLLPDKSMVVSLLRRFRAWEVVLLAEPHDLAKGCRRLADVAYTLCVLMGQRTTRDAISEAEFYLGWARSVVPAAVARSRGGNSAS
;
A
#
# COMPACT_ATOMS: atom_id res chain seq x y z
N MET A 1 -10.80 -16.68 -3.00
CA MET A 1 -10.81 -15.39 -2.28
C MET A 1 -11.21 -14.33 -3.29
N LEU A 2 -12.24 -13.55 -2.98
CA LEU A 2 -12.71 -12.45 -3.85
C LEU A 2 -11.60 -11.40 -3.88
N LEU A 3 -11.02 -11.14 -5.05
CA LEU A 3 -10.03 -10.08 -5.21
C LEU A 3 -10.72 -8.73 -5.00
N PRO A 4 -10.04 -7.75 -4.36
CA PRO A 4 -10.62 -6.43 -4.14
C PRO A 4 -10.92 -5.75 -5.48
N ASP A 5 -12.02 -4.97 -5.50
CA ASP A 5 -12.41 -4.24 -6.70
C ASP A 5 -11.28 -3.34 -7.21
N LYS A 6 -10.96 -3.42 -8.50
CA LYS A 6 -9.84 -2.67 -9.08
C LYS A 6 -10.05 -1.16 -8.97
N SER A 7 -11.27 -0.67 -9.14
CA SER A 7 -11.57 0.77 -9.06
C SER A 7 -11.34 1.32 -7.65
N MET A 8 -11.60 0.51 -6.63
CA MET A 8 -11.27 0.83 -5.24
C MET A 8 -9.76 0.97 -5.05
N VAL A 9 -8.96 0.02 -5.54
CA VAL A 9 -7.49 0.05 -5.43
C VAL A 9 -6.91 1.27 -6.16
N VAL A 10 -7.43 1.58 -7.36
CA VAL A 10 -7.08 2.79 -8.13
C VAL A 10 -7.33 4.06 -7.30
N SER A 11 -8.49 4.13 -6.66
CA SER A 11 -8.89 5.29 -5.85
C SER A 11 -8.01 5.47 -4.62
N LEU A 12 -7.62 4.37 -3.97
CA LEU A 12 -6.70 4.38 -2.83
C LEU A 12 -5.30 4.86 -3.23
N LEU A 13 -4.75 4.39 -4.36
CA LEU A 13 -3.45 4.83 -4.84
C LEU A 13 -3.44 6.31 -5.22
N ARG A 14 -4.49 6.80 -5.89
CA ARG A 14 -4.64 8.23 -6.19
C ARG A 14 -4.69 9.07 -4.91
N ARG A 15 -5.47 8.62 -3.92
CA ARG A 15 -5.57 9.30 -2.62
C ARG A 15 -4.25 9.30 -1.87
N PHE A 16 -3.52 8.18 -1.89
CA PHE A 16 -2.19 8.08 -1.28
C PHE A 16 -1.23 9.11 -1.88
N ARG A 17 -1.10 9.13 -3.21
CA ARG A 17 -0.24 10.08 -3.94
C ARG A 17 -0.63 11.55 -3.69
N ALA A 18 -1.94 11.85 -3.68
CA ALA A 18 -2.41 13.20 -3.40
C ALA A 18 -2.03 13.66 -1.98
N TRP A 19 -2.16 12.78 -0.99
CA TRP A 19 -1.74 13.10 0.38
C TRP A 19 -0.22 13.25 0.51
N GLU A 20 0.58 12.46 -0.21
CA GLU A 20 2.03 12.67 -0.26
C GLU A 20 2.34 14.11 -0.70
N VAL A 21 1.73 14.57 -1.79
CA VAL A 21 1.92 15.95 -2.29
C VAL A 21 1.45 17.00 -1.28
N VAL A 22 0.28 16.82 -0.68
CA VAL A 22 -0.27 17.75 0.33
C VAL A 22 0.64 17.83 1.56
N LEU A 23 1.15 16.70 2.06
CA LEU A 23 2.06 16.63 3.20
C LEU A 23 3.38 17.37 2.94
N LEU A 24 3.85 17.35 1.68
CA LEU A 24 5.04 18.11 1.27
C LEU A 24 4.73 19.61 1.15
N ALA A 25 3.51 19.99 0.73
CA ALA A 25 3.12 21.38 0.50
C ALA A 25 2.68 22.12 1.77
N GLU A 26 2.06 21.44 2.72
CA GLU A 26 1.41 22.04 3.90
C GLU A 26 1.94 21.44 5.22
N PRO A 27 3.13 21.87 5.69
CA PRO A 27 3.77 21.31 6.87
C PRO A 27 3.13 21.71 8.21
N HIS A 28 2.10 22.56 8.21
CA HIS A 28 1.46 23.05 9.44
C HIS A 28 0.41 22.09 10.01
N ASP A 29 -0.11 21.16 9.21
CA ASP A 29 -1.11 20.15 9.63
C ASP A 29 -0.59 18.71 9.46
N LEU A 30 0.74 18.52 9.54
CA LEU A 30 1.40 17.21 9.31
C LEU A 30 0.78 16.08 10.12
N ALA A 31 0.41 16.29 11.38
CA ALA A 31 -0.15 15.22 12.21
C ALA A 31 -1.46 14.65 11.63
N LYS A 32 -2.36 15.53 11.16
CA LYS A 32 -3.64 15.11 10.56
C LYS A 32 -3.44 14.53 9.16
N GLY A 33 -2.52 15.10 8.38
CA GLY A 33 -2.14 14.58 7.06
C GLY A 33 -1.53 13.19 7.16
N CYS A 34 -0.54 13.01 8.04
CA CYS A 34 0.17 11.74 8.25
C CYS A 34 -0.78 10.66 8.72
N ARG A 35 -1.73 10.99 9.62
CA ARG A 35 -2.74 10.02 10.05
C ARG A 35 -3.59 9.53 8.89
N ARG A 36 -4.11 10.45 8.06
CA ARG A 36 -4.92 10.08 6.89
C ARG A 36 -4.12 9.29 5.85
N LEU A 37 -2.86 9.66 5.62
CA LEU A 37 -1.97 8.89 4.75
C LEU A 37 -1.73 7.48 5.31
N ALA A 38 -1.51 7.36 6.62
CA ALA A 38 -1.30 6.08 7.30
C ALA A 38 -2.53 5.17 7.23
N ASP A 39 -3.74 5.72 7.36
CA ASP A 39 -4.99 4.94 7.23
C ASP A 39 -5.14 4.36 5.80
N VAL A 40 -4.83 5.15 4.77
CA VAL A 40 -4.82 4.69 3.37
C VAL A 40 -3.74 3.63 3.14
N ALA A 41 -2.54 3.86 3.69
CA ALA A 41 -1.42 2.92 3.62
C ALA A 41 -1.77 1.58 4.27
N TYR A 42 -2.37 1.61 5.46
CA TYR A 42 -2.81 0.42 6.18
C TYR A 42 -3.86 -0.36 5.39
N THR A 43 -4.81 0.34 4.78
CA THR A 43 -5.83 -0.30 3.92
C THR A 43 -5.18 -1.01 2.73
N LEU A 44 -4.22 -0.38 2.05
CA LEU A 44 -3.47 -1.01 0.96
C LEU A 44 -2.70 -2.25 1.44
N CYS A 45 -2.03 -2.17 2.59
CA CYS A 45 -1.33 -3.31 3.19
C CYS A 45 -2.26 -4.51 3.41
N VAL A 46 -3.44 -4.29 3.99
CA VAL A 46 -4.43 -5.35 4.23
C VAL A 46 -4.96 -5.93 2.92
N LEU A 47 -5.33 -5.08 1.96
CA LEU A 47 -5.90 -5.54 0.69
C LEU A 47 -4.90 -6.34 -0.16
N MET A 48 -3.62 -5.98 -0.11
CA MET A 48 -2.55 -6.64 -0.87
C MET A 48 -1.83 -7.75 -0.08
N GLY A 49 -2.20 -7.97 1.18
CA GLY A 49 -1.57 -8.97 2.05
C GLY A 49 -0.11 -8.68 2.39
N GLN A 50 0.29 -7.40 2.38
CA GLN A 50 1.68 -6.98 2.62
C GLN A 50 1.84 -6.34 4.00
N ARG A 51 3.05 -6.41 4.56
CA ARG A 51 3.36 -5.80 5.88
C ARG A 51 3.90 -4.38 5.79
N THR A 52 4.32 -3.95 4.59
CA THR A 52 4.88 -2.62 4.36
C THR A 52 4.10 -1.90 3.28
N THR A 53 4.00 -0.59 3.41
CA THR A 53 3.30 0.27 2.43
C THR A 53 3.95 0.20 1.05
N ARG A 54 5.28 0.10 0.99
CA ARG A 54 6.03 0.01 -0.27
C ARG A 54 5.69 -1.27 -1.03
N ASP A 55 5.69 -2.41 -0.34
CA ASP A 55 5.37 -3.69 -0.95
C ASP A 55 3.88 -3.73 -1.34
N ALA A 56 3.01 -3.15 -0.51
CA ALA A 56 1.58 -3.02 -0.82
C ALA A 56 1.32 -2.19 -2.09
N ILE A 57 2.02 -1.06 -2.26
CA ILE A 57 1.91 -0.24 -3.48
C ILE A 57 2.41 -1.01 -4.69
N SER A 58 3.55 -1.72 -4.56
CA SER A 58 4.13 -2.49 -5.67
C SER A 58 3.20 -3.63 -6.10
N GLU A 59 2.63 -4.36 -5.15
CA GLU A 59 1.66 -5.43 -5.41
C GLU A 59 0.35 -4.87 -5.99
N ALA A 60 -0.10 -3.70 -5.52
CA ALA A 60 -1.27 -3.03 -6.07
C ALA A 60 -1.05 -2.57 -7.52
N GLU A 61 0.12 -2.00 -7.83
CA GLU A 61 0.49 -1.62 -9.19
C GLU A 61 0.60 -2.85 -10.11
N PHE A 62 1.13 -3.97 -9.61
CA PHE A 62 1.15 -5.24 -10.33
C PHE A 62 -0.28 -5.79 -10.56
N TYR A 63 -1.12 -5.77 -9.53
CA TYR A 63 -2.53 -6.21 -9.58
C TYR A 63 -3.36 -5.40 -10.61
N LEU A 64 -3.06 -4.12 -10.75
CA LEU A 64 -3.68 -3.22 -11.73
C LEU A 64 -3.06 -3.31 -13.13
N GLY A 65 -1.94 -4.02 -13.29
CA GLY A 65 -1.19 -4.09 -14.55
C GLY A 65 -0.48 -2.77 -14.90
N TRP A 66 -0.24 -1.91 -13.91
CA TRP A 66 0.42 -0.61 -14.06
C TRP A 66 1.95 -0.73 -13.99
N ALA A 67 2.44 -1.71 -13.23
CA ALA A 67 3.83 -2.09 -13.29
C ALA A 67 4.07 -3.00 -14.50
N ARG A 68 5.00 -2.64 -15.39
CA ARG A 68 5.62 -3.62 -16.28
C ARG A 68 6.24 -4.67 -15.36
N SER A 69 5.89 -5.94 -15.54
CA SER A 69 6.44 -7.09 -14.81
C SER A 69 7.94 -6.91 -14.55
N VAL A 70 8.28 -6.32 -13.41
CA VAL A 70 9.57 -6.41 -12.77
C VAL A 70 9.25 -7.39 -11.68
N VAL A 71 9.50 -8.67 -11.97
CA VAL A 71 9.30 -9.77 -11.04
C VAL A 71 9.78 -9.30 -9.67
N PRO A 72 8.89 -9.10 -8.67
CA PRO A 72 9.38 -8.73 -7.36
C PRO A 72 10.13 -9.95 -6.85
N ALA A 73 11.40 -9.77 -6.49
CA ALA A 73 12.22 -10.78 -5.83
C ALA A 73 11.73 -11.08 -4.39
N ALA A 74 10.40 -11.13 -4.21
CA ALA A 74 9.70 -11.35 -2.95
C ALA A 74 8.95 -12.69 -2.92
N VAL A 75 9.12 -13.57 -3.91
CA VAL A 75 8.71 -14.99 -3.82
C VAL A 75 9.57 -15.79 -2.81
N ALA A 76 10.26 -15.12 -1.88
CA ALA A 76 11.24 -15.74 -1.00
C ALA A 76 10.93 -15.74 0.50
N ARG A 77 9.97 -14.99 1.06
CA ARG A 77 9.85 -14.96 2.54
C ARG A 77 8.45 -14.93 3.15
N SER A 78 8.21 -15.98 3.96
CA SER A 78 7.25 -16.11 5.07
C SER A 78 5.91 -16.81 4.77
N ARG A 79 6.00 -18.07 4.35
CA ARG A 79 5.36 -19.14 5.14
C ARG A 79 6.36 -19.57 6.22
N GLY A 80 5.98 -19.52 7.49
CA GLY A 80 6.82 -19.88 8.65
C GLY A 80 7.10 -18.65 9.54
N GLY A 81 6.87 -18.69 10.84
CA GLY A 81 6.44 -19.78 11.70
C GLY A 81 6.04 -19.23 13.07
N ASN A 82 5.24 -20.04 13.75
CA ASN A 82 4.97 -20.00 15.18
C ASN A 82 6.25 -19.84 16.00
N SER A 83 6.25 -18.96 17.00
CA SER A 83 7.16 -18.94 18.17
C SER A 83 6.47 -18.02 19.19
N ALA A 84 5.69 -18.55 20.13
CA ALA A 84 6.15 -19.14 21.39
C ALA A 84 7.15 -18.22 22.11
N SER A 85 6.64 -17.46 23.08
CA SER A 85 7.34 -17.00 24.30
C SER A 85 6.29 -16.76 25.36
#